data_AF-A0A926ZZK3-F1
#
_entry.id   AF-A0A926ZZK3-F1
#
_cell.length_a   1.000
_cell.length_b   1.000
_cell.length_c   1.000
_cell.angle_alpha   90.00
_cell.angle_beta   90.00
_cell.angle_gamma   90.00
#
_symmetry.space_group_name_H-M   'P 1'
#
loop_
_entity.id
_entity.type
_entity.pdbx_description
1 polymer ?
#
loop_
_entity_poly.entity_id
_entity_poly.type
_entity_poly.pdbx_seq_one_letter_code
_entity_poly.pdbx_strand_id
1 'polypeptide(L)'
;MIEGYFGENGQIFFEIELVTNDGLNLAVDALFDTGFAGFMAINTQDLDGLEWVYSGEEMLRTAKGESKFQIYLGQVILDGKQYQIPVNVGKGINEILLSSEWLKLLRLVVDFPEDILTLG
;
A
#
# COMPACT_ATOMS: atom_id res chain seq x y z
N MET A 1 4.06 9.70 -13.54
CA MET A 1 4.82 9.39 -12.32
C MET A 1 4.24 10.26 -11.22
N ILE A 2 3.93 9.68 -10.06
CA ILE A 2 3.40 10.43 -8.92
C ILE A 2 4.54 10.99 -8.06
N GLU A 3 4.33 12.18 -7.50
CA GLU A 3 5.20 12.79 -6.51
C GLU A 3 4.83 12.28 -5.11
N GLY A 4 5.84 12.04 -4.28
CA GLY A 4 5.67 11.71 -2.87
C GLY A 4 6.17 12.83 -1.97
N TYR A 5 6.09 12.62 -0.66
CA TYR A 5 6.69 13.50 0.33
C TYR A 5 7.46 12.74 1.41
N PHE A 6 8.46 13.40 1.98
CA PHE A 6 9.24 12.88 3.10
C PHE A 6 8.56 13.22 4.43
N GLY A 7 8.37 12.22 5.28
CA GLY A 7 7.93 12.41 6.66
C GLY A 7 9.05 12.92 7.56
N GLU A 8 8.70 13.33 8.78
CA GLU A 8 9.62 13.95 9.75
C GLU A 8 10.85 13.08 10.08
N ASN A 9 10.72 11.76 10.00
CA ASN A 9 11.80 10.81 10.31
C ASN A 9 12.35 10.12 9.04
N GLY A 10 12.18 10.73 7.87
CA GLY A 10 12.64 10.19 6.59
C GLY A 10 11.77 9.06 6.04
N GLN A 11 10.56 8.90 6.56
CA GLN A 11 9.55 8.07 5.92
C GLN A 11 9.25 8.59 4.51
N ILE A 12 8.91 7.71 3.58
CA ILE A 12 8.53 8.08 2.22
C ILE A 12 7.06 7.74 1.99
N PHE A 13 6.27 8.75 1.65
CA PHE A 13 4.83 8.63 1.46
C PHE A 13 4.43 8.96 0.04
N PHE A 14 3.36 8.32 -0.42
CA PHE A 14 2.70 8.62 -1.69
C PHE A 14 1.19 8.70 -1.48
N GLU A 15 0.56 9.71 -2.06
CA GLU A 15 -0.91 9.72 -2.20
C GLU A 15 -1.30 8.74 -3.30
N ILE A 16 -2.23 7.85 -2.98
CA ILE A 16 -2.77 6.83 -3.88
C ILE A 16 -4.28 6.83 -3.80
N GLU A 17 -4.98 6.28 -4.80
CA GLU A 17 -6.43 6.11 -4.70
C GLU A 17 -6.77 4.64 -4.48
N LEU A 18 -7.52 4.35 -3.42
CA LEU A 18 -8.22 3.07 -3.27
C LEU A 18 -9.55 3.15 -4.00
N VAL A 19 -9.89 2.13 -4.77
CA VAL A 19 -11.16 2.06 -5.50
C VAL A 19 -12.07 1.06 -4.81
N THR A 20 -13.19 1.51 -4.28
CA THR A 20 -14.22 0.66 -3.69
C THR A 20 -14.89 -0.21 -4.76
N ASN A 21 -15.57 -1.29 -4.36
CA ASN A 21 -16.28 -2.14 -5.33
C ASN A 21 -17.49 -1.47 -6.01
N ASP A 22 -18.03 -0.39 -5.45
CA ASP A 22 -19.05 0.45 -6.09
C ASP A 22 -18.45 1.58 -6.97
N GLY A 23 -17.11 1.65 -7.07
CA GLY A 23 -16.39 2.52 -8.00
C GLY A 23 -16.08 3.92 -7.47
N LEU A 24 -16.17 4.15 -6.15
CA LEU A 24 -15.71 5.36 -5.51
C LEU A 24 -14.18 5.33 -5.34
N ASN A 25 -13.53 6.45 -5.65
CA ASN A 25 -12.10 6.62 -5.42
C ASN A 25 -11.87 7.34 -4.09
N LEU A 26 -10.97 6.79 -3.27
CA LEU A 26 -10.57 7.32 -1.98
C LEU A 26 -9.08 7.63 -2.00
N ALA A 27 -8.72 8.91 -2.03
CA ALA A 27 -7.34 9.34 -1.92
C ALA A 27 -6.83 9.12 -0.48
N VAL A 28 -5.68 8.46 -0.33
CA VAL A 28 -5.06 8.14 0.95
C VAL A 28 -3.54 8.24 0.86
N ASP A 29 -2.90 8.65 1.94
CA ASP A 29 -1.45 8.59 2.08
C ASP A 29 -1.02 7.17 2.45
N ALA A 30 -0.09 6.62 1.68
CA ALA A 30 0.49 5.32 1.91
C ALA A 30 2.00 5.42 2.19
N LEU A 31 2.44 4.76 3.25
CA LEU A 31 3.84 4.60 3.60
C LEU A 31 4.49 3.56 2.70
N PHE A 32 5.58 3.91 2.03
CA PHE A 32 6.35 2.93 1.26
C PHE A 32 7.35 2.21 2.18
N ASP A 33 7.04 0.96 2.51
CA ASP A 33 7.81 0.08 3.39
C ASP A 33 8.48 -1.05 2.59
N THR A 34 9.79 -0.90 2.35
CA THR A 34 10.59 -1.95 1.68
C THR A 34 10.78 -3.22 2.51
N GLY A 35 10.51 -3.18 3.81
CA GLY A 35 10.61 -4.32 4.73
C GLY A 35 9.35 -5.19 4.76
N PHE A 36 8.23 -4.72 4.18
CA PHE A 36 7.00 -5.49 4.02
C PHE A 36 7.05 -6.38 2.78
N ALA A 37 6.47 -7.59 2.88
CA ALA A 37 6.35 -8.56 1.78
C ALA A 37 4.88 -8.67 1.33
N GLY A 38 4.61 -8.28 0.08
CA GLY A 38 3.26 -8.19 -0.50
C GLY A 38 3.07 -6.87 -1.24
N PHE A 39 2.02 -6.67 -2.04
CA PHE A 39 1.85 -5.39 -2.74
C PHE A 39 1.44 -4.27 -1.80
N MET A 40 0.44 -4.54 -0.95
CA MET A 40 -0.12 -3.56 -0.04
C MET A 40 -0.61 -4.21 1.24
N ALA A 41 -0.56 -3.48 2.35
CA ALA A 41 -1.24 -3.87 3.57
C ALA A 41 -2.07 -2.73 4.18
N ILE A 42 -3.24 -3.06 4.72
CA ILE A 42 -4.15 -2.10 5.36
C ILE A 42 -4.69 -2.62 6.68
N ASN A 43 -5.14 -1.71 7.56
CA ASN A 43 -5.80 -2.12 8.78
C ASN A 43 -7.16 -2.76 8.45
N THR A 44 -7.58 -3.75 9.25
CA THR A 44 -8.93 -4.30 9.18
C THR A 44 -10.02 -3.23 9.31
N GLN A 45 -9.77 -2.15 10.06
CA GLN A 45 -10.71 -1.03 10.19
C GLN A 45 -10.86 -0.21 8.90
N ASP A 46 -9.82 -0.14 8.08
CA ASP A 46 -9.84 0.61 6.81
C ASP A 46 -10.48 -0.19 5.68
N LEU A 47 -10.62 -1.52 5.85
CA LEU A 47 -11.31 -2.38 4.90
C LEU A 47 -12.83 -2.09 4.87
N ASP A 48 -13.39 -1.64 6.01
CA ASP A 48 -14.81 -1.36 6.14
C ASP A 48 -15.21 -0.23 5.16
N GLY A 49 -16.07 -0.54 4.20
CA GLY A 49 -16.51 0.39 3.16
C GLY A 49 -15.75 0.31 1.83
N LEU A 50 -14.64 -0.43 1.75
CA LEU A 50 -14.00 -0.75 0.46
C LEU A 50 -14.75 -1.83 -0.32
N GLU A 51 -15.46 -2.69 0.43
CA GLU A 51 -16.25 -3.82 -0.08
C GLU A 51 -15.46 -4.81 -0.95
N TRP A 52 -14.13 -4.80 -0.88
CA TRP A 52 -13.25 -5.68 -1.65
C TRP A 52 -13.54 -7.17 -1.44
N VAL A 53 -13.23 -7.97 -2.46
CA VAL A 53 -13.54 -9.40 -2.46
C VAL A 53 -12.49 -10.16 -1.65
N TYR A 54 -12.93 -10.90 -0.64
CA TYR A 54 -12.06 -11.82 0.10
C TYR A 54 -11.51 -12.91 -0.83
N SER A 55 -10.20 -13.09 -0.83
CA SER A 55 -9.47 -14.02 -1.70
C SER A 55 -8.75 -15.15 -0.95
N GLY A 56 -8.65 -15.08 0.37
CA GLY A 56 -8.00 -16.12 1.18
C GLY A 56 -7.27 -15.55 2.39
N GLU A 57 -6.35 -16.34 2.93
CA GLU A 57 -5.53 -15.96 4.08
C GLU A 57 -4.10 -16.47 3.89
N GLU A 58 -3.14 -15.75 4.45
CA GLU A 58 -1.72 -16.11 4.40
C GLU A 58 -1.08 -15.95 5.78
N MET A 59 -0.13 -16.84 6.10
CA MET A 59 0.71 -16.73 7.29
C MET A 59 1.98 -15.98 6.91
N LEU A 60 2.16 -14.78 7.48
CA LEU A 60 3.37 -13.99 7.27
C LEU A 60 4.19 -13.92 8.55
N ARG A 61 5.52 -13.94 8.39
CA ARG A 61 6.45 -13.70 9.49
C ARG A 61 6.70 -12.20 9.64
N THR A 62 6.22 -11.64 10.73
CA THR A 62 6.42 -10.23 11.10
C THR A 62 7.54 -10.10 12.14
N ALA A 63 7.91 -8.87 12.47
CA ALA A 63 8.81 -8.58 13.58
C ALA A 63 8.31 -9.11 14.95
N LYS A 64 6.98 -9.31 15.10
CA LYS A 64 6.35 -9.86 16.31
C LYS A 64 6.19 -11.38 16.26
N GLY A 65 6.71 -12.04 15.23
CA GLY A 65 6.52 -13.47 14.97
C GLY A 65 5.51 -13.73 13.84
N GLU A 66 5.06 -14.97 13.74
CA GLU A 66 4.08 -15.37 12.73
C GLU A 66 2.72 -14.76 13.01
N SER A 67 2.07 -14.23 11.97
CA SER A 67 0.76 -13.61 12.05
C SER A 67 -0.05 -13.96 10.81
N LYS A 68 -1.35 -14.17 11.02
CA LYS A 68 -2.29 -14.49 9.96
C LYS A 68 -2.86 -13.19 9.39
N PHE A 69 -2.77 -13.05 8.08
CA PHE A 69 -3.37 -11.95 7.34
C PHE A 69 -4.48 -12.48 6.45
N GLN A 70 -5.58 -11.73 6.35
CA GLN A 70 -6.58 -11.98 5.32
C GLN A 70 -6.10 -11.33 4.03
N ILE A 71 -6.38 -11.96 2.90
CA ILE A 71 -6.05 -11.44 1.58
C ILE A 71 -7.34 -11.03 0.89
N TYR A 72 -7.38 -9.79 0.43
CA TYR A 72 -8.47 -9.26 -0.38
C TYR A 72 -7.97 -8.87 -1.75
N LEU A 73 -8.85 -8.95 -2.74
CA LEU A 73 -8.58 -8.49 -4.09
C LEU A 73 -8.89 -6.98 -4.15
N GLY A 74 -7.86 -6.17 -3.89
CA GLY A 74 -7.97 -4.73 -3.85
C GLY A 74 -7.84 -4.10 -5.23
N GLN A 75 -8.43 -2.91 -5.37
CA GLN A 75 -8.32 -2.08 -6.56
C GLN A 75 -7.68 -0.74 -6.18
N VAL A 76 -6.60 -0.39 -6.86
CA VAL A 76 -5.77 0.79 -6.52
C VAL A 76 -5.42 1.54 -7.79
N ILE A 77 -5.43 2.86 -7.75
CA ILE A 77 -4.90 3.72 -8.82
C ILE A 77 -3.56 4.29 -8.35
N LEU A 78 -2.55 4.06 -9.18
CA LEU A 78 -1.21 4.64 -9.07
C LEU A 78 -0.85 5.25 -10.41
N ASP A 79 -0.44 6.51 -10.40
CA ASP A 79 -0.06 7.24 -11.61
C ASP A 79 -1.16 7.23 -12.70
N GLY A 80 -2.41 7.41 -12.26
CA GLY A 80 -3.59 7.36 -13.14
C GLY A 80 -3.90 5.99 -13.74
N LYS A 81 -3.16 4.94 -13.36
CA LYS A 81 -3.39 3.57 -13.81
C LYS A 81 -3.97 2.72 -12.69
N GLN A 82 -5.07 2.03 -13.01
CA GLN A 82 -5.74 1.11 -12.11
C GLN A 82 -5.07 -0.27 -12.13
N TYR A 83 -4.91 -0.83 -10.93
CA TYR A 83 -4.34 -2.14 -10.67
C TYR A 83 -5.29 -2.93 -9.78
N GLN A 84 -5.42 -4.23 -10.08
CA GLN A 84 -6.04 -5.19 -9.18
C GLN A 84 -4.94 -6.04 -8.56
N ILE A 85 -4.85 -6.03 -7.23
CA ILE A 85 -3.73 -6.64 -6.49
C ILE A 85 -4.21 -7.43 -5.27
N PRO A 86 -3.43 -8.40 -4.78
CA PRO A 86 -3.65 -8.95 -3.44
C PRO A 86 -3.28 -7.90 -2.39
N VAL A 87 -4.16 -7.68 -1.43
CA VAL A 87 -3.97 -6.77 -0.29
C VAL A 87 -4.01 -7.57 1.01
N ASN A 88 -2.97 -7.42 1.82
CA ASN A 88 -2.87 -8.04 3.14
C ASN A 88 -3.62 -7.19 4.18
N VAL A 89 -4.66 -7.74 4.79
CA VAL A 89 -5.48 -7.08 5.80
C VAL A 89 -5.17 -7.67 7.17
N GLY A 90 -4.81 -6.80 8.12
CA GLY A 90 -4.42 -7.20 9.47
C GLY A 90 -4.75 -6.15 10.52
N LYS A 91 -4.69 -6.54 11.80
CA LYS A 91 -4.90 -5.63 12.93
C LYS A 91 -3.60 -4.94 13.33
N GLY A 92 -3.70 -3.67 13.74
CA GLY A 92 -2.56 -2.92 14.28
C GLY A 92 -1.56 -2.46 13.22
N ILE A 93 -2.02 -2.35 11.98
CA ILE A 93 -1.35 -1.62 10.90
C ILE A 93 -1.76 -0.16 11.07
N ASN A 94 -0.79 0.75 11.23
CA ASN A 94 -1.08 2.15 11.53
C ASN A 94 -1.22 2.97 10.23
N GLU A 95 -0.36 2.71 9.26
CA GLU A 95 -0.37 3.33 7.94
C GLU A 95 -0.71 2.30 6.86
N ILE A 96 -1.37 2.73 5.79
CA ILE A 96 -1.46 1.92 4.58
C ILE A 96 -0.05 1.72 4.03
N LEU A 97 0.34 0.47 3.79
CA LEU A 97 1.68 0.12 3.34
C LEU A 97 1.70 -0.15 1.85
N LEU A 98 2.64 0.45 1.13
CA LEU A 98 3.12 0.00 -0.19
C LEU A 98 4.47 -0.68 -0.01
N SER A 99 4.80 -1.67 -0.83
CA SER A 99 6.10 -2.36 -0.71
C SER A 99 6.95 -2.36 -1.99
N SER A 100 8.16 -2.90 -1.83
CA SER A 100 9.08 -3.22 -2.91
C SER A 100 8.50 -4.10 -4.04
N GLU A 101 7.40 -4.83 -3.80
CA GLU A 101 6.71 -5.59 -4.84
C GLU A 101 6.24 -4.71 -6.01
N TRP A 102 5.84 -3.46 -5.75
CA TRP A 102 5.49 -2.48 -6.79
C TRP A 102 6.66 -2.15 -7.72
N LEU A 103 7.90 -2.31 -7.26
CA LEU A 103 9.09 -1.98 -8.04
C LEU A 103 9.37 -2.97 -9.18
N LYS A 104 8.61 -4.07 -9.23
CA LYS A 104 8.56 -4.96 -10.39
C LYS A 104 7.83 -4.31 -11.57
N LEU A 105 7.04 -3.26 -11.32
CA LEU A 105 6.17 -2.59 -12.28
C LEU A 105 6.49 -1.10 -12.45
N LEU A 106 6.95 -0.44 -11.39
CA LEU A 106 7.14 1.01 -11.31
C LEU A 106 8.58 1.34 -10.88
N ARG A 107 9.08 2.53 -11.22
CA ARG A 107 10.36 3.02 -10.74
C ARG A 107 10.16 3.94 -9.53
N LEU A 108 10.83 3.62 -8.43
CA LEU A 108 11.00 4.52 -7.31
C LEU A 108 12.31 5.30 -7.46
N VAL A 109 12.24 6.62 -7.30
CA VAL A 109 13.41 7.50 -7.16
C VAL A 109 13.30 8.19 -5.81
N VAL A 110 14.38 8.12 -5.03
CA VAL A 110 14.52 8.76 -3.73
C VAL A 110 15.86 9.49 -3.69
N ASP A 111 15.83 10.81 -3.60
CA ASP A 111 17.00 11.68 -3.48
C ASP A 111 16.70 12.77 -2.44
N PHE A 112 17.14 12.54 -1.19
CA PHE A 112 16.92 13.49 -0.09
C PHE A 112 17.66 14.82 -0.29
N PRO A 113 18.94 14.85 -0.71
CA PRO A 113 19.64 16.11 -1.01
C PRO A 113 18.92 17.01 -2.01
N GLU A 114 18.31 16.43 -3.04
CA GLU A 114 17.63 17.16 -4.11
C GLU A 114 16.10 17.26 -3.91
N ASP A 115 15.58 16.76 -2.79
CA ASP A 115 14.15 16.71 -2.47
C ASP A 115 13.29 16.02 -3.55
N ILE A 116 13.81 14.94 -4.14
CA ILE A 116 13.12 14.15 -5.18
C ILE A 116 12.58 12.88 -4.56
N LEU A 117 11.26 12.73 -4.60
CA LEU A 117 10.57 11.48 -4.28
C LEU A 117 9.48 11.22 -5.32
N THR A 118 9.67 10.17 -6.13
CA THR A 118 8.72 9.86 -7.20
C THR A 118 8.54 8.36 -7.40
N LEU A 119 7.32 7.95 -7.75
CA LEU A 119 6.97 6.57 -8.07
C LEU A 119 6.22 6.51 -9.41
N GLY A 120 6.69 5.71 -10.38
CA GLY A 120 6.03 5.58 -11.69
C GLY A 120 6.83 4.86 -12.75
#